data_AF-A0A527VSN6-F1
#
_entry.id   AF-A0A527VSN6-F1
#
_cell.length_a   1.000
_cell.length_b   1.000
_cell.length_c   1.000
_cell.angle_alpha   90.00
_cell.angle_beta   90.00
_cell.angle_gamma   90.00
#
_symmetry.space_group_name_H-M   'P 1'
#
loop_
_entity.id
_entity.type
_entity.pdbx_description
1 polymer ?
#
loop_
_entity_poly.entity_id
_entity_poly.type
_entity_poly.pdbx_seq_one_letter_code
_entity_poly.pdbx_strand_id
1 'polypeptide(L)'
;DAQSVNIMIAIALAVGSIFFVVFGWLSDKIGRKPIIMAGLALGIVCTFPLFKALTSAANPALATAQQNTRATVTAAPGDCRFQFNPVGTAKFTTSCDIATSFLTKNSVPYDVVTTAAPGTAATVKIGNETVESYDAVAAGDQAKAKEGIFQKAVNMALKDGGYPLKRAAIKV
;
A
#
# COMPACT_ATOMS: atom_id res chain seq x y z
N ASP A 1 -0.98 -25.22 2.33
CA ASP A 1 -1.00 -26.35 3.26
C ASP A 1 -0.19 -26.00 4.52
N ALA A 2 -0.71 -26.30 5.71
CA ALA A 2 -0.11 -25.89 6.98
C ALA A 2 1.22 -26.60 7.27
N GLN A 3 1.37 -27.86 6.81
CA GLN A 3 2.60 -28.61 6.99
C GLN A 3 3.76 -27.97 6.22
N SER A 4 3.51 -27.61 4.96
CA SER A 4 4.50 -26.92 4.12
C SER A 4 4.98 -25.59 4.73
N VAL A 5 4.06 -24.80 5.31
CA VAL A 5 4.40 -23.54 6.00
C VAL A 5 5.29 -23.80 7.22
N ASN A 6 4.95 -24.78 8.04
CA ASN A 6 5.73 -25.11 9.24
C ASN A 6 7.14 -25.59 8.89
N ILE A 7 7.30 -26.38 7.83
CA ILE A 7 8.61 -26.82 7.34
C ILE A 7 9.45 -25.62 6.88
N MET A 8 8.87 -24.69 6.11
CA MET A 8 9.58 -23.48 5.66
C MET A 8 10.01 -22.60 6.84
N ILE A 9 9.16 -22.45 7.86
CA ILE A 9 9.49 -21.70 9.08
C ILE A 9 10.64 -22.39 9.84
N ALA A 10 10.60 -23.72 9.98
CA ALA A 10 11.66 -24.47 10.65
C ALA A 10 13.01 -24.33 9.92
N ILE A 11 13.00 -24.42 8.59
CA ILE A 11 14.21 -24.21 7.77
C ILE A 11 14.72 -22.77 7.93
N ALA A 12 13.84 -21.77 7.85
CA ALA A 12 14.21 -20.37 8.02
C ALA A 12 14.85 -20.11 9.41
N LEU A 13 14.31 -20.72 10.46
CA LEU A 13 14.85 -20.61 11.82
C LEU A 13 16.23 -21.28 11.94
N ALA A 14 16.41 -22.47 11.35
CA ALA A 14 17.69 -23.17 11.36
C ALA A 14 18.77 -22.37 10.62
N VAL A 15 18.45 -21.87 9.43
CA VAL A 15 19.34 -21.02 8.63
C VAL A 15 19.68 -19.73 9.39
N GLY A 16 18.68 -19.03 9.94
CA GLY A 16 18.88 -17.81 10.72
C GLY A 16 19.79 -18.03 11.94
N SER A 17 19.60 -19.14 12.65
CA SER A 17 20.42 -19.49 13.81
C SER A 17 21.89 -19.70 13.44
N ILE A 18 22.16 -20.39 12.33
CA ILE A 18 23.53 -20.59 11.82
C ILE A 18 24.16 -19.24 11.44
N PHE A 19 23.42 -18.38 10.73
CA PHE A 19 23.90 -17.06 10.36
C PHE A 19 24.17 -16.15 11.57
N PHE A 20 23.39 -16.24 12.65
CA PHE A 20 23.68 -15.48 13.87
C PHE A 20 25.02 -15.85 14.48
N VAL A 21 25.39 -17.12 14.50
CA VAL A 21 26.70 -17.56 15.00
C VAL A 21 27.82 -17.03 14.10
N VAL A 22 27.65 -17.16 12.77
CA VAL A 22 28.66 -16.72 11.79
C VAL A 22 28.86 -15.20 11.83
N PHE A 23 27.79 -14.41 11.77
CA PHE A 23 27.87 -12.95 11.82
C PHE A 23 28.23 -12.42 13.22
N GLY A 24 27.89 -13.16 14.28
CA GLY A 24 28.35 -12.87 15.64
C GLY A 24 29.86 -12.99 15.75
N TRP A 25 30.43 -14.12 15.33
CA TRP A 25 31.87 -14.33 15.29
C TRP A 25 32.58 -13.31 14.39
N LEU A 26 32.01 -12.99 13.22
CA LEU A 26 32.55 -11.98 12.31
C LEU A 26 32.53 -10.57 12.92
N SER A 27 31.48 -10.24 13.67
CA SER A 27 31.35 -8.99 14.43
C SER A 27 32.40 -8.88 15.53
N ASP A 28 32.73 -9.96 16.20
CA ASP A 28 33.77 -9.94 17.24
C ASP A 28 35.17 -9.71 16.65
N LYS A 29 35.40 -10.15 15.40
CA LYS A 29 36.69 -9.98 14.71
C LYS A 29 36.87 -8.61 14.03
N ILE A 30 35.81 -8.07 13.42
CA ILE A 30 35.85 -6.81 12.65
C ILE A 30 35.39 -5.60 13.49
N GLY A 31 34.63 -5.86 14.55
CA GLY A 31 33.93 -4.87 15.36
C GLY A 31 32.44 -4.81 15.04
N ARG A 32 31.63 -4.53 16.07
CA ARG A 32 30.17 -4.55 16.01
C ARG A 32 29.57 -3.46 15.10
N LYS A 33 30.12 -2.24 15.14
CA LYS A 33 29.60 -1.06 14.42
C LYS A 33 29.49 -1.28 12.89
N PRO A 34 30.53 -1.73 12.16
CA PRO A 34 30.43 -1.92 10.71
C PRO A 34 29.44 -3.04 10.32
N ILE A 35 29.38 -4.15 11.07
CA ILE A 35 28.47 -5.25 10.76
C ILE A 35 27.00 -4.84 10.94
N ILE A 36 26.68 -4.10 12.01
CA ILE A 36 25.32 -3.57 12.21
C ILE A 36 24.95 -2.61 11.07
N MET A 37 25.84 -1.69 10.71
CA MET A 37 25.58 -0.73 9.63
C MET A 37 25.40 -1.43 8.27
N ALA A 38 26.20 -2.46 7.99
CA ALA A 38 26.04 -3.28 6.79
C ALA A 38 24.69 -4.01 6.78
N GLY A 39 24.25 -4.57 7.92
CA GLY A 39 22.94 -5.22 8.05
C GLY A 39 21.78 -4.25 7.81
N LEU A 40 21.85 -3.03 8.35
CA LEU A 40 20.85 -1.99 8.11
C LEU A 40 20.82 -1.55 6.64
N ALA A 41 22.00 -1.37 6.03
CA ALA A 41 22.11 -1.04 4.61
C ALA A 41 21.54 -2.15 3.72
N LEU A 42 21.86 -3.41 4.01
CA LEU A 42 21.27 -4.58 3.34
C LEU A 42 19.76 -4.61 3.52
N GLY A 43 19.25 -4.32 4.71
CA GLY A 43 17.81 -4.20 4.97
C GLY A 43 17.15 -3.22 4.00
N ILE A 44 17.67 -1.99 3.92
CA ILE A 44 17.13 -0.96 3.02
C ILE A 44 17.12 -1.43 1.56
N VAL A 45 18.23 -2.03 1.09
CA VAL A 45 18.35 -2.49 -0.31
C VAL A 45 17.47 -3.70 -0.59
N CYS A 46 17.34 -4.64 0.34
CA CYS A 46 16.62 -5.90 0.15
C CYS A 46 15.11 -5.77 0.38
N THR A 47 14.65 -4.84 1.21
CA THR A 47 13.21 -4.68 1.53
C THR A 47 12.37 -4.49 0.28
N PHE A 48 12.70 -3.54 -0.60
CA PHE A 48 11.92 -3.27 -1.81
C PHE A 48 11.80 -4.47 -2.78
N PRO A 49 12.90 -5.10 -3.24
CA PRO A 49 12.81 -6.25 -4.14
C PRO A 49 12.13 -7.45 -3.47
N LEU A 50 12.36 -7.68 -2.16
CA LEU A 50 11.71 -8.77 -1.43
C LEU A 50 10.18 -8.61 -1.40
N PHE A 51 9.68 -7.41 -1.10
CA PHE A 51 8.24 -7.15 -1.10
C PHE A 51 7.63 -7.23 -2.50
N LYS A 52 8.35 -6.83 -3.55
CA LYS A 52 7.91 -7.03 -4.94
C LYS A 52 7.80 -8.52 -5.30
N ALA A 53 8.83 -9.30 -4.94
CA ALA A 53 8.85 -10.75 -5.18
C ALA A 53 7.71 -11.44 -4.42
N LEU A 54 7.52 -11.09 -3.13
CA LEU A 54 6.42 -11.58 -2.32
C LEU A 54 5.07 -11.28 -2.97
N THR A 55 4.83 -10.03 -3.39
CA THR A 55 3.57 -9.63 -4.04
C THR A 55 3.33 -10.42 -5.33
N SER A 56 4.34 -10.60 -6.18
CA SER A 56 4.21 -11.38 -7.42
C SER A 56 3.92 -12.86 -7.17
N ALA A 57 4.57 -13.48 -6.17
CA ALA A 57 4.39 -14.89 -5.85
C ALA A 57 3.06 -15.14 -5.13
N ALA A 58 2.65 -14.21 -4.26
CA ALA A 58 1.48 -14.35 -3.40
C ALA A 58 0.17 -13.92 -4.09
N ASN A 59 0.22 -12.96 -5.02
CA ASN A 59 -0.91 -12.47 -5.79
C ASN A 59 -0.46 -11.89 -7.15
N PRO A 60 -0.20 -12.75 -8.16
CA PRO A 60 0.25 -12.30 -9.47
C PRO A 60 -0.77 -11.41 -10.18
N ALA A 61 -2.06 -11.65 -9.98
CA ALA A 61 -3.13 -10.82 -10.54
C ALA A 61 -3.07 -9.38 -10.02
N LEU A 62 -2.78 -9.19 -8.73
CA LEU A 62 -2.57 -7.86 -8.15
C LEU A 62 -1.29 -7.21 -8.68
N ALA A 63 -0.20 -7.97 -8.81
CA ALA A 63 1.05 -7.45 -9.37
C ALA A 63 0.86 -6.92 -10.81
N THR A 64 0.13 -7.64 -11.64
CA THR A 64 -0.21 -7.19 -13.01
C THR A 64 -1.19 -6.00 -13.00
N ALA A 65 -2.19 -6.02 -12.13
CA ALA A 65 -3.14 -4.92 -12.02
C ALA A 65 -2.48 -3.61 -11.55
N GLN A 66 -1.51 -3.67 -10.64
CA GLN A 66 -0.74 -2.50 -10.21
C GLN A 66 0.14 -1.92 -11.34
N GLN A 67 0.53 -2.74 -12.32
CA GLN A 67 1.31 -2.25 -13.46
C GLN A 67 0.42 -1.59 -14.53
N ASN A 68 -0.81 -2.08 -14.70
CA ASN A 68 -1.70 -1.66 -15.79
C ASN A 68 -2.75 -0.63 -15.37
N THR A 69 -3.14 -0.62 -14.09
CA THR A 69 -4.25 0.20 -13.58
C THR A 69 -3.70 1.22 -12.59
N ARG A 70 -3.53 2.46 -13.06
CA ARG A 70 -3.06 3.58 -12.26
C ARG A 70 -4.18 4.61 -12.15
N ALA A 71 -4.55 4.99 -10.93
CA ALA A 71 -5.56 6.01 -10.71
C ALA A 71 -4.95 7.42 -10.82
N THR A 72 -5.74 8.40 -11.24
CA THR A 72 -5.36 9.82 -11.20
C THR A 72 -6.32 10.52 -10.26
N VAL A 73 -5.80 11.07 -9.17
CA VAL A 73 -6.54 11.89 -8.22
C VAL A 73 -6.33 13.34 -8.60
N THR A 74 -7.39 14.02 -9.05
CA THR A 74 -7.34 15.44 -9.37
C THR A 74 -7.96 16.22 -8.21
N ALA A 75 -7.18 17.10 -7.58
CA ALA A 75 -7.59 17.84 -6.39
C ALA A 75 -7.16 19.31 -6.45
N ALA A 76 -7.75 20.16 -5.61
CA ALA A 76 -7.35 21.55 -5.48
C ALA A 76 -5.97 21.66 -4.81
N PRO A 77 -5.14 22.67 -5.14
CA PRO A 77 -3.87 22.92 -4.45
C PRO A 77 -4.10 23.14 -2.95
N GLY A 78 -3.46 22.32 -2.10
CA GLY A 78 -3.55 22.43 -0.63
C GLY A 78 -4.58 21.52 0.04
N ASP A 79 -5.44 20.83 -0.72
CA ASP A 79 -6.46 19.93 -0.15
C ASP A 79 -5.92 18.54 0.22
N CYS A 80 -4.75 18.16 -0.31
CA CYS A 80 -4.10 16.88 -0.05
C CYS A 80 -3.01 17.03 1.03
N ARG A 81 -3.21 16.37 2.17
CA ARG A 81 -2.26 16.31 3.28
C ARG A 81 -1.39 15.08 3.17
N PHE A 82 -0.25 15.13 3.85
CA PHE A 82 0.64 13.98 3.98
C PHE A 82 0.00 12.91 4.88
N GLN A 83 -0.23 11.72 4.34
CA GLN A 83 -1.01 10.62 4.93
C GLN A 83 -0.27 9.80 6.01
N PHE A 84 0.70 10.39 6.71
CA PHE A 84 1.49 9.67 7.70
C PHE A 84 0.75 9.57 9.03
N ASN A 85 0.30 8.35 9.35
CA ASN A 85 -0.44 8.06 10.58
C ASN A 85 0.10 6.80 11.28
N PRO A 86 1.31 6.85 11.87
CA PRO A 86 1.95 5.67 12.48
C PRO A 86 1.23 5.17 13.75
N VAL A 87 0.42 6.03 14.39
CA VAL A 87 -0.29 5.76 15.65
C VAL A 87 -1.81 5.63 15.47
N GLY A 88 -2.32 5.77 14.25
CA GLY A 88 -3.75 5.62 13.93
C GLY A 88 -4.66 6.77 14.40
N THR A 89 -4.12 7.86 14.94
CA THR A 89 -4.90 8.95 15.54
C THR A 89 -5.24 10.09 14.58
N ALA A 90 -4.53 10.22 13.46
CA ALA A 90 -4.82 11.26 12.47
C ALA A 90 -6.13 10.95 11.73
N LYS A 91 -7.03 11.94 11.67
CA LYS A 91 -8.24 11.88 10.87
C LYS A 91 -8.04 12.70 9.60
N PHE A 92 -8.32 12.05 8.48
CA PHE A 92 -8.19 12.57 7.14
C PHE A 92 -9.58 12.88 6.62
N THR A 93 -9.95 14.15 6.64
CA THR A 93 -11.35 14.58 6.46
C THR A 93 -11.59 15.33 5.15
N THR A 94 -10.52 15.78 4.48
CA THR A 94 -10.65 16.45 3.18
C THR A 94 -10.96 15.46 2.08
N SER A 95 -11.58 15.94 1.00
CA SER A 95 -11.93 15.10 -0.14
C SER A 95 -10.74 14.40 -0.79
N CYS A 96 -9.58 15.06 -0.86
CA CYS A 96 -8.35 14.44 -1.38
C CYS A 96 -7.79 13.39 -0.41
N ASP A 97 -7.79 13.66 0.90
CA ASP A 97 -7.24 12.70 1.86
C ASP A 97 -8.10 11.45 1.95
N ILE A 98 -9.42 11.56 1.84
CA ILE A 98 -10.32 10.40 1.83
C ILE A 98 -10.07 9.54 0.59
N ALA A 99 -9.95 10.17 -0.59
CA ALA A 99 -9.67 9.48 -1.84
C ALA A 99 -8.31 8.75 -1.81
N THR A 100 -7.26 9.46 -1.45
CA THR A 100 -5.89 8.91 -1.41
C THR A 100 -5.72 7.86 -0.30
N SER A 101 -6.36 8.03 0.86
CA SER A 101 -6.37 7.04 1.93
C SER A 101 -7.07 5.74 1.48
N PHE A 102 -8.22 5.86 0.83
CA PHE A 102 -8.94 4.70 0.29
C PHE A 102 -8.11 3.95 -0.76
N LEU A 103 -7.50 4.67 -1.72
CA LEU A 103 -6.65 4.05 -2.74
C LEU A 103 -5.41 3.37 -2.15
N THR A 104 -4.76 4.04 -1.18
CA THR A 104 -3.61 3.47 -0.45
C THR A 104 -3.99 2.20 0.30
N LYS A 105 -5.13 2.20 1.00
CA LYS A 105 -5.63 1.03 1.74
C LYS A 105 -5.93 -0.16 0.82
N ASN A 106 -6.37 0.09 -0.40
CA ASN A 106 -6.65 -0.93 -1.41
C ASN A 106 -5.43 -1.25 -2.32
N SER A 107 -4.25 -0.72 -1.98
CA SER A 107 -2.99 -0.92 -2.72
C SER A 107 -3.03 -0.45 -4.18
N VAL A 108 -3.95 0.45 -4.53
CA VAL A 108 -4.12 0.97 -5.88
C VAL A 108 -3.07 2.08 -6.09
N PRO A 109 -2.20 2.00 -7.10
CA PRO A 109 -1.24 3.06 -7.38
C PRO A 109 -1.95 4.29 -7.95
N TYR A 110 -1.60 5.48 -7.46
CA TYR A 110 -2.25 6.73 -7.87
C TYR A 110 -1.27 7.89 -8.05
N ASP A 111 -1.60 8.81 -8.95
CA ASP A 111 -0.93 10.11 -9.12
C ASP A 111 -1.85 11.20 -8.63
N VAL A 112 -1.31 12.17 -7.90
CA VAL A 112 -2.05 13.36 -7.48
C VAL A 112 -1.72 14.49 -8.45
N VAL A 113 -2.75 15.04 -9.10
CA VAL A 113 -2.65 16.16 -10.03
C VAL A 113 -3.42 17.34 -9.44
N THR A 114 -2.72 18.44 -9.15
CA THR A 114 -3.30 19.60 -8.45
C THR A 114 -3.89 20.65 -9.40
N THR A 115 -4.64 20.22 -10.42
CA THR A 115 -5.19 21.10 -11.47
C THR A 115 -6.64 21.52 -11.24
N ALA A 116 -7.30 21.04 -10.17
CA ALA A 116 -8.68 21.39 -9.89
C ALA A 116 -8.81 22.83 -9.38
N ALA A 117 -9.93 23.48 -9.67
CA ALA A 117 -10.21 24.81 -9.15
C ALA A 117 -10.31 24.78 -7.61
N PRO A 118 -9.84 25.81 -6.89
CA PRO A 118 -9.99 25.89 -5.44
C PRO A 118 -11.45 25.73 -5.01
N GLY A 119 -11.72 24.80 -4.08
CA GLY A 119 -13.06 24.54 -3.56
C GLY A 119 -13.87 23.45 -4.29
N THR A 120 -13.33 22.81 -5.34
CA THR A 120 -13.95 21.63 -5.96
C THR A 120 -13.54 20.34 -5.28
N ALA A 121 -14.48 19.41 -5.06
CA ALA A 121 -14.17 18.10 -4.48
C ALA A 121 -13.19 17.31 -5.37
N ALA A 122 -12.28 16.58 -4.74
CA ALA A 122 -11.29 15.78 -5.45
C ALA A 122 -11.98 14.69 -6.29
N THR A 123 -11.48 14.43 -7.50
CA THR A 123 -11.99 13.39 -8.38
C THR A 123 -10.95 12.28 -8.55
N VAL A 124 -11.39 11.04 -8.58
CA VAL A 124 -10.57 9.85 -8.79
C VAL A 124 -10.91 9.27 -10.15
N LYS A 125 -9.97 9.35 -11.08
CA LYS A 125 -10.08 8.72 -12.40
C LYS A 125 -9.38 7.37 -12.41
N ILE A 126 -10.09 6.32 -12.80
CA ILE A 126 -9.56 4.97 -12.99
C ILE A 126 -9.95 4.52 -14.40
N GLY A 127 -8.98 4.44 -15.31
CA GLY A 127 -9.26 4.20 -16.73
C GLY A 127 -10.18 5.28 -17.30
N ASN A 128 -11.40 4.89 -17.69
CA ASN A 128 -12.42 5.79 -18.23
C ASN A 128 -13.43 6.30 -17.20
N GLU A 129 -13.45 5.72 -15.99
CA GLU A 129 -14.40 6.11 -14.96
C GLU A 129 -13.85 7.23 -14.09
N THR A 130 -14.70 8.20 -13.77
CA THR A 130 -14.38 9.31 -12.86
C THR A 130 -15.34 9.27 -11.68
N VAL A 131 -14.79 9.14 -10.48
CA VAL A 131 -15.55 9.10 -9.23
C VAL A 131 -15.26 10.35 -8.42
N GLU A 132 -16.30 11.09 -8.05
CA GLU A 132 -16.16 12.26 -7.18
C GLU A 132 -16.00 11.83 -5.72
N SER A 133 -14.98 12.37 -5.05
CA SER A 133 -14.77 12.20 -3.61
C SER A 133 -15.65 13.17 -2.82
N TYR A 134 -15.67 13.05 -1.50
CA TYR A 134 -16.46 13.90 -0.62
C TYR A 134 -15.61 14.43 0.53
N ASP A 135 -15.94 15.62 1.01
CA ASP A 135 -15.36 16.17 2.24
C ASP A 135 -16.20 15.72 3.45
N ALA A 136 -15.55 15.08 4.43
CA ALA A 136 -16.24 14.56 5.62
C ALA A 136 -16.68 15.66 6.59
N VAL A 137 -16.02 16.82 6.59
CA VAL A 137 -16.40 17.97 7.42
C VAL A 137 -17.65 18.63 6.84
N ALA A 138 -17.67 18.84 5.52
CA ALA A 138 -18.83 19.42 4.83
C ALA A 138 -20.03 18.45 4.77
N ALA A 139 -19.79 17.13 4.80
CA ALA A 139 -20.84 16.13 4.77
C ALA A 139 -21.55 15.91 6.11
N GLY A 140 -20.93 16.29 7.25
CA GLY A 140 -21.52 16.13 8.59
C GLY A 140 -22.10 14.73 8.83
N ASP A 141 -23.38 14.66 9.19
CA ASP A 141 -24.09 13.40 9.45
C ASP A 141 -24.19 12.48 8.22
N GLN A 142 -24.05 13.04 7.00
CA GLN A 142 -24.06 12.25 5.76
C GLN A 142 -22.70 11.64 5.40
N ALA A 143 -21.64 11.90 6.17
CA ALA A 143 -20.30 11.41 5.87
C ALA A 143 -20.27 9.88 5.68
N LYS A 144 -20.97 9.12 6.53
CA LYS A 144 -21.04 7.65 6.44
C LYS A 144 -21.80 7.15 5.20
N ALA A 145 -22.84 7.87 4.78
CA ALA A 145 -23.60 7.53 3.58
C ALA A 145 -22.78 7.82 2.31
N LYS A 146 -22.13 8.99 2.26
CA LYS A 146 -21.22 9.36 1.16
C LYS A 146 -19.99 8.45 1.09
N GLU A 147 -19.48 8.01 2.24
CA GLU A 147 -18.43 6.99 2.31
C GLU A 147 -18.86 5.69 1.63
N GLY A 148 -20.04 5.16 1.98
CA GLY A 148 -20.56 3.93 1.37
C GLY A 148 -20.75 4.04 -0.13
N ILE A 149 -21.23 5.19 -0.62
CA ILE A 149 -21.41 5.47 -2.06
C ILE A 149 -20.05 5.55 -2.76
N PHE A 150 -19.11 6.32 -2.21
CA PHE A 150 -17.76 6.47 -2.76
C PHE A 150 -17.03 5.13 -2.82
N GLN A 151 -17.01 4.37 -1.72
CA GLN A 151 -16.37 3.05 -1.69
C GLN A 151 -16.98 2.11 -2.74
N LYS A 152 -18.30 2.11 -2.91
CA LYS A 152 -18.96 1.27 -3.90
C LYS A 152 -18.60 1.69 -5.33
N ALA A 153 -18.63 2.99 -5.61
CA ALA A 153 -18.30 3.55 -6.93
C ALA A 153 -16.83 3.27 -7.30
N VAL A 154 -15.88 3.51 -6.40
CA VAL A 154 -14.46 3.24 -6.66
C VAL A 154 -14.21 1.73 -6.83
N ASN A 155 -14.85 0.88 -6.02
CA ASN A 155 -14.72 -0.57 -6.20
C ASN A 155 -15.26 -1.04 -7.55
N MET A 156 -16.37 -0.47 -8.04
CA MET A 156 -16.88 -0.77 -9.39
C MET A 156 -15.88 -0.34 -10.47
N ALA A 157 -15.39 0.90 -10.40
CA ALA A 157 -14.37 1.42 -11.32
C ALA A 157 -13.08 0.59 -11.33
N LEU A 158 -12.64 0.13 -10.16
CA LEU A 158 -11.50 -0.77 -10.03
C LEU A 158 -11.78 -2.13 -10.68
N LYS A 159 -12.96 -2.71 -10.46
CA LYS A 159 -13.34 -3.99 -11.07
C LYS A 159 -13.40 -3.91 -12.59
N ASP A 160 -14.01 -2.85 -13.11
CA ASP A 160 -14.16 -2.62 -14.56
C ASP A 160 -12.80 -2.29 -15.20
N GLY A 161 -11.90 -1.63 -14.45
CA GLY A 161 -10.49 -1.45 -14.79
C GLY A 161 -9.60 -2.70 -14.62
N GLY A 162 -10.19 -3.88 -14.35
CA GLY A 162 -9.46 -5.15 -14.24
C GLY A 162 -8.68 -5.34 -12.94
N TYR A 163 -8.92 -4.52 -11.93
CA TYR A 163 -8.22 -4.58 -10.63
C TYR A 163 -8.88 -5.61 -9.69
N PRO A 164 -8.12 -6.57 -9.12
CA PRO A 164 -8.69 -7.62 -8.29
C PRO A 164 -9.07 -7.09 -6.90
N LEU A 165 -10.37 -6.89 -6.67
CA LEU A 165 -10.93 -6.46 -5.37
C LEU A 165 -10.81 -7.52 -4.25
N LYS A 166 -10.62 -8.78 -4.64
CA LYS A 166 -10.36 -9.89 -3.71
C LYS A 166 -9.11 -10.61 -4.18
N ARG A 167 -8.27 -11.00 -3.22
CA ARG A 167 -7.16 -11.92 -3.49
C ARG A 167 -7.73 -13.22 -4.07
N ALA A 168 -7.29 -13.58 -5.27
CA ALA A 168 -7.59 -14.90 -5.83
C ALA A 168 -6.98 -15.98 -4.91
N ALA A 169 -7.64 -17.13 -4.80
CA ALA A 169 -7.10 -18.24 -4.02
C ALA A 169 -5.70 -18.59 -4.54
N ILE A 170 -4.73 -18.71 -3.61
CA ILE A 170 -3.37 -19.14 -3.95
C ILE A 170 -3.51 -20.55 -4.50
N LYS A 171 -3.20 -20.76 -5.77
CA LYS A 171 -2.98 -22.09 -6.32
C LYS A 171 -1.62 -22.55 -5.78
N VAL A 172 -1.65 -23.27 -4.68
CA VAL A 172 -0.48 -24.00 -4.14
C VAL A 172 -0.34 -25.30 -4.89
#